data_AF-X0RLF0-F1
#
_entry.id   AF-X0RLF0-F1
#
_cell.length_a   1.000
_cell.length_b   1.000
_cell.length_c   1.000
_cell.angle_alpha   90.00
_cell.angle_beta   90.00
_cell.angle_gamma   90.00
#
_symmetry.space_group_name_H-M   'P 1'
#
loop_
_entity.id
_entity.type
_entity.pdbx_description
1 polymer ?
#
loop_
_entity_poly.entity_id
_entity_poly.type
_entity_poly.pdbx_seq_one_letter_code
_entity_poly.pdbx_strand_id
1 'polypeptide(L)' 'MKEVNGNIDEMTLIDNWQQVSKQMKQACDRADRQVDNIMLLAVSKTKPAI' A
#
# COMPACT_ATOMS: atom_id res chain seq x y z
N MET A 1 3.93 -0.79 29.30
CA MET A 1 3.45 -0.95 27.90
C MET A 1 3.46 0.43 27.26
N LYS A 2 4.13 0.61 26.13
CA LYS A 2 4.09 1.88 25.39
C LYS A 2 2.85 1.87 24.52
N GLU A 3 1.92 2.76 24.82
CA GLU A 3 0.79 3.07 23.95
C GLU A 3 1.36 3.59 22.62
N VAL A 4 1.21 2.80 21.56
CA VAL A 4 1.53 3.25 20.21
C VAL A 4 0.34 4.10 19.79
N ASN A 5 0.50 5.43 19.80
CA ASN A 5 -0.49 6.35 19.26
C ASN A 5 -0.83 5.92 17.82
N GLY A 6 -1.98 5.28 17.67
CA GLY A 6 -2.40 4.53 16.48
C GLY A 6 -2.99 5.39 15.37
N ASN A 7 -2.74 6.70 15.36
CA ASN A 7 -3.21 7.56 14.28
C ASN A 7 -2.23 7.46 13.12
N ILE A 8 -2.52 6.55 12.19
CA ILE A 8 -1.95 6.63 10.85
C ILE A 8 -2.53 7.90 10.23
N ASP A 9 -1.65 8.85 9.94
CA ASP A 9 -2.01 10.04 9.18
C ASP A 9 -2.55 9.64 7.80
N GLU A 10 -3.74 10.14 7.45
CA GLU A 10 -4.43 9.80 6.20
C GLU A 10 -3.57 10.13 4.98
N MET A 11 -2.82 11.24 5.03
CA MET A 11 -1.93 11.64 3.95
C MET A 11 -0.80 10.62 3.77
N THR A 12 -0.19 10.19 4.89
CA THR A 12 0.81 9.12 4.89
C THR A 12 0.25 7.80 4.31
N LEU A 13 -1.01 7.45 4.58
CA LEU A 13 -1.62 6.24 4.02
C LEU A 13 -1.82 6.35 2.49
N ILE A 14 -2.29 7.49 2.02
CA ILE A 14 -2.48 7.79 0.59
C ILE A 14 -1.14 7.75 -0.14
N ASP A 15 -0.12 8.41 0.39
CA ASP A 15 1.22 8.46 -0.20
C ASP A 15 1.84 7.07 -0.31
N ASN A 16 1.73 6.26 0.75
CA ASN A 16 2.19 4.88 0.75
C ASN A 16 1.48 4.04 -0.32
N TRP A 17 0.17 4.18 -0.45
CA TRP A 17 -0.60 3.46 -1.47
C TRP A 17 -0.17 3.85 -2.89
N GLN A 18 -0.03 5.15 -3.16
CA GLN A 18 0.42 5.65 -4.46
C GLN A 18 1.83 5.15 -4.80
N GLN A 19 2.74 5.15 -3.82
CA GLN A 19 4.10 4.67 -4.00
C GLN A 19 4.12 3.18 -4.35
N VAL A 20 3.40 2.33 -3.61
CA VAL A 20 3.35 0.88 -3.89
C VAL A 20 2.69 0.60 -5.24
N SER A 21 1.63 1.32 -5.59
CA SER A 21 1.00 1.23 -6.92
C SER A 21 1.97 1.57 -8.05
N LYS A 22 2.78 2.63 -7.89
CA LYS A 22 3.83 3.00 -8.86
C LYS A 22 4.90 1.91 -8.98
N GLN A 23 5.36 1.37 -7.86
CA GLN A 23 6.36 0.30 -7.85
C GLN A 23 5.85 -0.98 -8.51
N MET A 24 4.57 -1.34 -8.29
CA MET A 24 3.93 -2.47 -8.94
C MET A 24 3.91 -2.30 -10.46
N LYS A 25 3.55 -1.11 -10.97
CA LYS A 25 3.60 -0.80 -12.42
C LYS A 25 5.02 -0.97 -12.98
N GLN A 26 6.02 -0.38 -12.31
CA GLN A 26 7.42 -0.50 -12.73
C GLN A 26 7.92 -1.95 -12.74
N ALA A 27 7.46 -2.78 -11.78
CA ALA A 27 7.80 -4.19 -11.74
C ALA A 27 7.13 -4.97 -12.89
N CYS A 28 5.88 -4.62 -13.24
CA CYS A 28 5.17 -5.19 -14.38
C CYS A 28 5.86 -4.84 -15.70
N ASP A 29 6.25 -3.57 -15.90
CA ASP A 29 6.97 -3.11 -17.08
C ASP A 29 8.31 -3.89 -17.26
N ARG A 30 9.04 -4.11 -16.16
CA ARG A 30 10.31 -4.86 -16.18
C ARG A 30 10.12 -6.36 -16.46
N ALA A 31 8.97 -6.91 -16.10
CA ALA A 31 8.67 -8.32 -16.25
C ALA A 31 7.86 -8.63 -17.53
N ASP A 32 7.61 -7.62 -18.37
CA ASP A 32 6.71 -7.69 -19.53
C ASP A 32 5.33 -8.28 -19.18
N ARG A 33 4.78 -7.82 -18.04
CA ARG A 33 3.46 -8.24 -17.55
C ARG A 33 2.48 -7.09 -17.66
N GLN A 34 1.24 -7.40 -18.04
CA GLN A 34 0.16 -6.42 -18.00
C GLN A 34 -0.28 -6.18 -16.56
N VAL A 35 -0.32 -4.89 -16.18
CA VAL A 35 -0.73 -4.43 -14.84
C VAL A 35 -2.16 -4.86 -14.50
N ASP A 36 -3.06 -4.89 -15.48
CA ASP A 36 -4.47 -5.23 -15.30
C ASP A 36 -4.69 -6.68 -14.83
N ASN A 37 -3.67 -7.54 -14.97
CA ASN A 37 -3.69 -8.92 -14.48
C ASN A 37 -3.20 -9.04 -13.02
N ILE A 38 -2.90 -7.93 -12.35
CA ILE A 38 -2.36 -7.89 -10.99
C ILE A 38 -3.35 -7.19 -10.05
N MET A 39 -3.63 -7.82 -8.91
CA MET A 39 -4.40 -7.21 -7.83
C MET A 39 -3.47 -6.80 -6.69
N LEU A 40 -3.50 -5.52 -6.32
CA LEU A 40 -2.82 -5.02 -5.12
C LEU A 40 -3.78 -5.10 -3.93
N LEU A 41 -3.47 -5.96 -2.96
CA LEU A 41 -4.30 -6.16 -1.76
C LEU A 41 -3.68 -5.44 -0.55
N ALA A 42 -4.40 -4.48 0.00
CA ALA A 42 -4.02 -3.87 1.27
C ALA A 42 -4.33 -4.82 2.43
N VAL A 43 -3.33 -5.11 3.27
CA VAL A 43 -3.48 -6.00 4.44
C VAL A 43 -3.49 -5.14 5.70
N SER A 44 -4.63 -5.10 6.39
CA SER A 44 -4.88 -4.22 7.55
C SER A 44 -5.09 -4.97 8.87
N LYS A 45 -4.72 -6.26 8.97
CA LYS A 45 -5.02 -7.15 10.12
C LYS A 45 -4.69 -6.57 11.52
N THR A 46 -3.69 -5.68 11.62
CA THR A 46 -3.28 -5.02 12.87
C THR A 46 -3.46 -3.50 12.84
N LYS A 47 -4.02 -2.95 11.76
CA LYS A 47 -4.29 -1.53 11.65
C LYS A 47 -5.66 -1.24 12.27
N PRO A 48 -5.82 -0.14 13.01
CA PRO A 48 -7.12 0.23 13.55
C PRO A 48 -8.11 0.43 12.40
N ALA A 49 -9.34 -0.03 12.61
CA ALA A 49 -10.46 0.47 11.83
C ALA A 49 -10.67 1.92 12.29
N ILE A 50 -10.61 2.85 11.34
CA ILE A 50 -10.88 4.27 11.59
C ILE A 50 -12.33 4.40 12.07
#